data_AF-A0A914FH71-F1
#
_entry.id   AF-A0A914FH71-F1
#
_cell.length_a   1.000
_cell.length_b   1.000
_cell.length_c   1.000
_cell.angle_alpha   90.00
_cell.angle_beta   90.00
_cell.angle_gamma   90.00
#
_symmetry.space_group_name_H-M   'P 1'
#
loop_
_entity.id
_entity.type
_entity.pdbx_description
1 polymer ?
#
loop_
_entity_poly.entity_id
_entity_poly.type
_entity_poly.pdbx_seq_one_letter_code
_entity_poly.pdbx_strand_id
1 'polypeptide(L)'
;MYDGGLRVRKSQLNVSSEKLLAEVEDDIARIENINIKLAAKKNYLGYTEWLVILVLLGALYGYVVYQDHSVPPVIKGNQHGNFSEERSEALEKKAYMIVTHKILDLQKAAAGKGVNRIELDIDRPTGCYDLKFLSSFTLCYHKITNIVARIGPATGPTNNAILV
;
A
#
# COMPACT_ATOMS: atom_id res chain seq x y z
N MET A 1 -33.85 -29.97 -79.58
CA MET A 1 -33.03 -30.60 -78.51
C MET A 1 -31.89 -29.67 -78.14
N TYR A 2 -32.07 -28.77 -77.16
CA TYR A 2 -31.04 -27.86 -76.65
C TYR A 2 -30.99 -28.01 -75.12
N ASP A 3 -30.33 -29.05 -74.61
CA ASP A 3 -30.22 -29.30 -73.17
C ASP A 3 -28.75 -29.52 -72.70
N GLY A 4 -27.78 -29.50 -73.63
CA GLY A 4 -26.37 -29.73 -73.32
C GLY A 4 -25.63 -28.54 -72.72
N GLY A 5 -26.03 -27.31 -73.04
CA GLY A 5 -25.28 -26.09 -72.65
C GLY A 5 -25.45 -25.66 -71.19
N LEU A 6 -26.59 -25.96 -70.56
CA LEU A 6 -26.85 -25.59 -69.16
C LEU A 6 -26.08 -26.47 -68.18
N ARG A 7 -25.88 -27.75 -68.51
CA ARG A 7 -25.17 -28.70 -67.63
C ARG A 7 -23.68 -28.37 -67.52
N VAL A 8 -23.06 -27.92 -68.62
CA VAL A 8 -21.64 -27.51 -68.65
C VAL A 8 -21.39 -26.21 -67.88
N ARG A 9 -22.32 -25.25 -67.90
CA ARG A 9 -22.17 -24.01 -67.11
C ARG A 9 -22.31 -24.24 -65.61
N LYS A 10 -23.21 -25.16 -65.19
CA LYS A 10 -23.35 -25.53 -63.78
C LYS A 10 -22.10 -26.25 -63.23
N SER A 11 -21.49 -27.14 -64.01
CA SER A 11 -20.26 -27.81 -63.58
C SER A 11 -19.08 -26.83 -63.47
N GLN A 12 -18.95 -25.88 -64.41
CA GLN A 12 -17.91 -24.84 -64.34
C GLN A 12 -18.09 -23.88 -63.15
N LEU A 13 -19.34 -23.51 -62.81
CA LEU A 13 -19.62 -22.69 -61.62
C LEU A 13 -19.28 -23.42 -60.32
N ASN A 14 -19.57 -24.72 -60.22
CA ASN A 14 -19.23 -25.51 -59.04
C ASN A 14 -17.71 -25.63 -58.88
N VAL A 15 -16.97 -25.90 -59.97
CA VAL A 15 -15.50 -25.99 -59.93
C VAL A 15 -14.85 -24.65 -59.55
N SER A 16 -15.42 -23.52 -60.01
CA SER A 16 -14.92 -22.19 -59.61
C SER A 16 -15.22 -21.89 -58.14
N SER A 17 -16.36 -22.34 -57.62
CA SER A 17 -16.73 -22.13 -56.22
C SER A 17 -15.88 -22.98 -55.28
N GLU A 18 -15.58 -24.23 -55.64
CA GLU A 18 -14.69 -25.11 -54.87
C GLU A 18 -13.26 -24.57 -54.80
N LYS A 19 -12.74 -23.98 -55.90
CA LYS A 19 -11.41 -23.34 -55.89
C LYS A 19 -11.37 -22.12 -54.96
N LEU A 20 -12.42 -21.29 -54.98
CA LEU A 20 -12.51 -20.13 -54.09
C LEU A 20 -12.63 -20.54 -52.62
N LEU A 21 -13.39 -21.61 -52.33
CA LEU A 21 -13.49 -22.15 -50.97
C LEU A 21 -12.14 -22.68 -50.46
N ALA A 22 -11.39 -23.39 -51.30
CA ALA A 22 -10.06 -23.89 -50.94
C ALA A 22 -9.05 -22.75 -50.71
N GLU A 23 -9.12 -21.66 -51.48
CA GLU A 23 -8.26 -20.48 -51.29
C GLU A 23 -8.60 -19.74 -49.99
N VAL A 24 -9.89 -19.60 -49.66
CA VAL A 24 -10.35 -19.01 -48.40
C VAL A 24 -9.95 -19.87 -47.19
N GLU A 25 -10.00 -21.20 -47.30
CA GLU A 25 -9.54 -22.10 -46.25
C GLU A 25 -8.02 -21.99 -45.99
N ASP A 26 -7.19 -21.86 -47.04
CA ASP A 26 -5.74 -21.64 -46.88
C ASP A 26 -5.45 -20.30 -46.18
N ASP A 27 -6.16 -19.23 -46.57
CA ASP A 27 -6.01 -17.92 -45.95
C ASP A 27 -6.43 -17.92 -44.47
N ILE A 28 -7.53 -18.61 -44.12
CA ILE A 28 -7.95 -18.76 -42.72
C ILE A 28 -6.90 -19.52 -41.92
N ALA A 29 -6.36 -20.61 -42.45
CA ALA A 29 -5.30 -21.39 -41.78
C ALA A 29 -4.01 -20.56 -41.58
N ARG A 30 -3.65 -19.70 -42.54
CA ARG A 30 -2.53 -18.76 -42.40
C ARG A 30 -2.77 -17.73 -41.30
N ILE A 31 -3.96 -17.15 -41.25
CA ILE A 31 -4.34 -16.16 -40.24
C ILE A 31 -4.31 -16.78 -38.84
N GLU A 32 -4.84 -17.98 -38.67
CA GLU A 32 -4.79 -18.70 -37.39
C GLU A 32 -3.35 -18.96 -36.93
N ASN A 33 -2.47 -19.40 -37.83
CA ASN A 33 -1.06 -19.64 -37.51
C ASN A 33 -0.33 -18.35 -37.10
N ILE A 34 -0.62 -17.22 -37.77
CA ILE A 34 -0.08 -15.91 -37.40
C ILE A 34 -0.55 -15.51 -36.00
N ASN A 35 -1.83 -15.69 -35.69
CA ASN A 35 -2.39 -15.36 -34.37
C ASN A 35 -1.77 -16.22 -33.26
N ILE A 36 -1.58 -17.52 -33.48
CA ILE A 36 -0.90 -18.43 -32.54
C ILE A 36 0.54 -17.97 -32.29
N LYS A 37 1.29 -17.59 -33.34
CA LYS A 37 2.65 -17.05 -33.21
C LYS A 37 2.67 -15.72 -32.45
N LEU A 38 1.70 -14.85 -32.69
CA LEU A 38 1.57 -13.57 -31.99
C LEU A 38 1.26 -13.77 -30.49
N ALA A 39 0.34 -14.68 -30.18
CA ALA A 39 -0.02 -15.04 -28.82
C ALA A 39 1.16 -15.65 -28.07
N ALA A 40 1.93 -16.54 -28.72
CA ALA A 40 3.16 -17.09 -28.14
C ALA A 40 4.20 -15.99 -27.86
N LYS A 41 4.36 -15.02 -28.76
CA LYS A 41 5.30 -13.90 -28.58
C LYS A 41 4.89 -12.94 -27.45
N LYS A 42 3.59 -12.81 -27.17
CA LYS A 42 3.04 -11.94 -26.12
C LYS A 42 3.31 -12.44 -24.70
N ASN A 43 3.62 -13.74 -24.53
CA ASN A 43 3.83 -14.36 -23.22
C ASN A 43 5.25 -14.21 -22.67
N TYR A 44 6.15 -13.55 -23.40
CA TYR A 44 7.52 -13.34 -22.96
C TYR A 44 7.76 -11.84 -22.75
N LEU A 45 8.00 -11.44 -21.51
CA LEU A 45 8.56 -10.12 -21.22
C LEU A 45 9.96 -10.08 -21.83
N GLY A 46 10.20 -9.11 -22.71
CA GLY A 46 11.51 -8.89 -23.32
C GLY A 46 12.55 -8.47 -22.28
N TYR A 47 13.83 -8.58 -22.67
CA TYR A 47 14.95 -8.20 -21.81
C TYR A 47 14.92 -6.71 -21.44
N THR A 48 14.37 -5.86 -22.32
CA THR A 48 14.16 -4.43 -22.08
C THR A 48 13.22 -4.16 -20.91
N GLU A 49 12.13 -4.91 -20.80
CA GLU A 49 11.14 -4.81 -19.75
C GLU A 49 11.73 -5.28 -18.41
N TRP A 50 12.51 -6.37 -18.44
CA TRP A 50 13.26 -6.83 -17.28
C TRP A 50 14.27 -5.79 -16.78
N LEU A 51 15.00 -5.12 -17.69
CA LEU A 51 15.92 -4.05 -17.29
C LEU A 51 15.21 -2.88 -16.61
N VAL A 52 14.05 -2.47 -17.12
CA VAL A 52 13.26 -1.40 -16.49
C VAL A 52 12.84 -1.80 -15.07
N ILE A 53 12.36 -3.04 -14.88
CA ILE A 53 11.97 -3.55 -13.56
C ILE A 53 13.16 -3.53 -12.59
N LEU A 54 14.34 -4.00 -13.03
CA LEU A 54 15.54 -4.03 -12.20
C LEU A 54 16.02 -2.62 -11.81
N VAL A 55 15.98 -1.67 -12.74
CA VAL A 55 16.32 -0.26 -12.47
C VAL A 55 15.35 0.34 -11.47
N LEU A 56 14.05 0.07 -11.60
CA LEU A 56 13.03 0.60 -10.71
C LEU A 56 13.17 0.02 -9.29
N LEU A 57 13.42 -1.28 -9.17
CA LEU A 57 13.74 -1.94 -7.90
C LEU A 57 15.01 -1.38 -7.26
N GLY A 58 16.06 -1.17 -8.05
CA GLY A 58 17.32 -0.58 -7.58
C GLY A 58 17.14 0.86 -7.08
N ALA A 59 16.36 1.67 -7.79
CA ALA A 59 16.04 3.04 -7.37
C ALA A 59 15.22 3.07 -6.08
N LEU A 60 14.21 2.20 -5.95
CA LEU A 60 13.40 2.08 -4.73
C LEU A 60 14.26 1.66 -3.53
N TYR A 61 15.10 0.65 -3.71
CA TYR A 61 16.03 0.20 -2.67
C TYR A 61 17.03 1.30 -2.29
N GLY A 62 17.63 1.96 -3.28
CA GLY A 62 18.55 3.08 -3.05
C GLY A 62 17.88 4.23 -2.28
N TYR A 63 16.62 4.53 -2.58
CA TYR A 63 15.85 5.53 -1.84
C TYR A 63 15.62 5.14 -0.38
N VAL A 64 15.28 3.88 -0.10
CA VAL A 64 15.15 3.37 1.27
C VAL A 64 16.46 3.45 2.02
N VAL A 65 17.57 3.00 1.41
CA VAL A 65 18.91 3.05 2.01
C VAL A 65 19.37 4.50 2.25
N TYR A 66 19.04 5.43 1.35
CA TYR A 66 19.34 6.84 1.54
C TYR A 66 18.61 7.43 2.77
N GLN A 67 17.34 7.06 2.97
CA GLN A 67 16.62 7.44 4.18
C GLN A 67 17.18 6.75 5.43
N ASP A 68 17.60 5.49 5.33
CA ASP A 68 18.21 4.76 6.45
C ASP A 68 19.60 5.32 6.83
N HIS A 69 20.36 5.87 5.88
CA HIS A 69 21.61 6.57 6.19
C HIS A 69 21.37 7.92 6.91
N SER A 70 20.21 8.54 6.70
CA SER A 70 19.83 9.78 7.41
C SER A 70 19.50 9.53 8.88
N VAL A 71 19.49 8.27 9.29
CA VAL A 71 19.27 7.84 10.66
C VAL A 71 20.64 7.64 11.36
N PRO A 72 20.85 8.22 12.55
CA PRO A 72 22.09 7.99 13.30
C PRO A 72 22.26 6.50 13.66
N PRO A 73 23.52 6.02 13.74
CA PRO A 73 23.83 4.60 13.86
C PRO A 73 23.24 3.96 15.12
N VAL A 74 22.77 2.72 14.99
CA VAL A 74 22.27 1.92 16.12
C VAL A 74 23.44 1.59 17.06
N ILE A 75 23.41 2.17 18.25
CA ILE A 75 24.38 1.89 19.31
C ILE A 75 24.13 0.46 19.81
N LYS A 76 25.17 -0.38 19.85
CA LYS A 76 25.06 -1.79 20.26
C LYS A 76 24.64 -1.91 21.72
N GLY A 77 23.73 -2.84 22.02
CA GLY A 77 23.05 -3.03 23.31
C GLY A 77 23.91 -3.43 24.52
N ASN A 78 25.24 -3.31 24.45
CA ASN A 78 26.15 -3.57 25.58
C ASN A 78 26.58 -2.28 26.32
N GLN A 79 25.98 -1.13 26.00
CA GLN A 79 26.24 0.14 26.68
C GLN A 79 25.00 0.57 27.48
N HIS A 80 24.86 0.08 28.71
CA HIS A 80 23.75 0.40 29.62
C HIS A 80 23.67 1.89 30.04
N GLY A 81 24.66 2.72 29.69
CA GLY A 81 24.68 4.16 29.98
C GLY A 81 24.19 5.07 28.85
N ASN A 82 24.11 4.58 27.61
CA ASN A 82 23.74 5.37 26.44
C ASN A 82 22.62 4.64 25.67
N PHE A 83 21.43 4.63 26.26
CA PHE A 83 20.22 4.13 25.63
C PHE A 83 19.86 5.01 24.42
N SER A 84 19.10 4.49 23.45
CA SER A 84 18.55 5.25 22.31
C SER A 84 17.52 6.33 22.69
N GLU A 85 17.50 6.71 23.97
CA GLU A 85 16.57 7.63 24.62
C GLU A 85 16.60 8.99 23.92
N GLU A 86 17.75 9.51 23.49
CA GLU A 86 17.80 10.81 22.79
C GLU A 86 17.01 10.84 21.47
N ARG A 87 17.04 9.74 20.72
CA ARG A 87 16.30 9.62 19.46
C ARG A 87 14.81 9.37 19.69
N SER A 88 14.47 8.63 20.75
CA SER A 88 13.09 8.45 21.18
C SER A 88 12.51 9.76 21.71
N GLU A 89 13.25 10.52 22.51
CA GLU A 89 12.82 11.79 23.11
C GLU A 89 12.52 12.85 22.03
N ALA A 90 13.34 12.95 20.98
CA ALA A 90 13.11 13.95 19.93
C ALA A 90 11.84 13.65 19.12
N LEU A 91 11.62 12.38 18.79
CA LEU A 91 10.41 11.94 18.08
C LEU A 91 9.18 12.00 18.98
N GLU A 92 9.31 11.62 20.25
CA GLU A 92 8.24 11.69 21.25
C GLU A 92 7.82 13.14 21.52
N LYS A 93 8.77 14.06 21.70
CA LYS A 93 8.48 15.51 21.86
C LYS A 93 7.75 16.05 20.63
N LYS A 94 8.15 15.65 19.42
CA LYS A 94 7.51 16.08 18.18
C LYS A 94 6.09 15.50 18.05
N ALA A 95 5.91 14.22 18.33
CA ALA A 95 4.61 13.56 18.31
C ALA A 95 3.65 14.18 19.35
N TYR A 96 4.14 14.39 20.58
CA TYR A 96 3.43 15.07 21.66
C TYR A 96 2.97 16.46 21.25
N MET A 97 3.86 17.27 20.65
CA MET A 97 3.50 18.61 20.17
C MET A 97 2.40 18.57 19.10
N ILE A 98 2.48 17.66 18.13
CA ILE A 98 1.49 17.56 17.04
C ILE A 98 0.12 17.16 17.60
N VAL A 99 0.07 16.14 18.46
CA VAL A 99 -1.19 15.65 19.06
C VAL A 99 -1.81 16.73 19.95
N THR A 100 -1.02 17.33 20.83
CA THR A 100 -1.49 18.37 21.75
C THR A 100 -2.01 19.59 20.99
N HIS A 101 -1.29 20.05 19.96
CA HIS A 101 -1.72 21.21 19.16
C HIS A 101 -3.07 20.94 18.48
N LYS A 102 -3.23 19.76 17.86
CA LYS A 102 -4.49 19.39 17.20
C LYS A 102 -5.65 19.30 18.20
N ILE A 103 -5.43 18.74 19.39
CA ILE A 103 -6.47 18.65 20.42
C ILE A 103 -6.85 20.05 20.90
N LEU A 104 -5.90 20.96 21.09
CA LEU A 104 -6.18 22.36 21.46
C LEU A 104 -6.96 23.12 20.39
N ASP A 105 -6.65 22.90 19.11
CA ASP A 105 -7.42 23.49 18.00
C ASP A 105 -8.86 22.97 17.97
N LEU A 106 -9.04 21.66 18.20
CA LEU A 106 -10.35 21.04 18.34
C LEU A 106 -11.11 21.58 19.56
N GLN A 107 -10.43 21.82 20.68
CA GLN A 107 -11.04 22.39 21.88
C GLN A 107 -11.56 23.80 21.62
N LYS A 108 -10.78 24.66 20.92
CA LYS A 108 -11.21 26.00 20.52
C LYS A 108 -12.39 25.96 19.55
N ALA A 109 -12.36 25.06 18.57
CA ALA A 109 -13.45 24.89 17.61
C ALA A 109 -14.74 24.35 18.29
N ALA A 110 -14.59 23.44 19.26
CA ALA A 110 -15.70 22.91 20.05
C ALA A 110 -16.31 23.98 20.98
N ALA A 111 -15.46 24.78 21.64
CA ALA A 111 -15.88 25.90 22.47
C ALA A 111 -16.63 26.98 21.65
N GLY A 112 -16.16 27.27 20.44
CA GLY A 112 -16.81 28.23 19.53
C GLY A 112 -18.20 27.80 19.07
N LYS A 113 -18.49 26.48 19.07
CA LYS A 113 -19.82 25.93 18.74
C LYS A 113 -20.70 25.73 19.97
N GLY A 114 -20.12 25.61 21.17
CA GLY A 114 -20.87 25.45 22.43
C GLY A 114 -21.59 24.11 22.62
N VAL A 115 -21.38 23.14 21.73
CA VAL A 115 -22.08 21.84 21.75
C VAL A 115 -21.29 20.78 22.54
N ASN A 116 -19.97 20.77 22.40
CA ASN A 116 -19.09 19.72 22.96
C ASN A 116 -17.99 20.32 23.84
N ARG A 117 -17.63 19.60 24.91
CA ARG A 117 -16.50 19.84 25.79
C ARG A 117 -15.41 18.81 25.51
N ILE A 118 -14.18 19.29 25.34
CA ILE A 118 -12.99 18.45 25.22
C ILE A 118 -12.11 18.75 26.44
N GLU A 119 -11.83 17.72 27.23
CA GLU A 119 -10.89 17.76 28.36
C GLU A 119 -9.63 16.98 27.96
N LEU A 120 -8.48 17.56 28.25
CA LEU A 120 -7.18 16.93 28.01
C LEU A 120 -6.49 16.73 29.34
N ASP A 121 -6.16 15.48 29.65
CA ASP A 121 -5.36 15.11 30.82
C ASP A 121 -4.04 14.52 30.34
N ILE A 122 -2.94 14.89 31.01
CA ILE A 122 -1.59 14.53 30.59
C ILE A 122 -0.91 13.87 31.77
N ASP A 123 -0.90 12.55 31.74
CA ASP A 123 -0.27 11.73 32.76
C ASP A 123 1.17 11.43 32.37
N ARG A 124 2.09 11.64 33.31
CA ARG A 124 3.50 11.29 33.15
C ARG A 124 3.94 10.24 34.17
N PRO A 125 3.44 8.99 34.06
CA PRO A 125 3.82 7.95 35.00
C PRO A 125 5.31 7.62 34.82
N THR A 126 6.05 7.70 35.92
CA THR A 126 7.42 7.21 36.03
C THR A 126 7.43 6.07 37.05
N GLY A 127 7.97 4.93 36.69
CA GLY A 127 7.97 3.78 37.58
C GLY A 127 8.60 2.53 36.98
N CYS A 128 9.10 1.68 37.86
CA CYS A 128 9.65 0.38 37.51
C CYS A 128 8.63 -0.71 37.84
N TYR A 129 8.28 -1.51 36.84
CA TYR A 129 7.33 -2.61 36.97
C TYR A 129 8.08 -3.93 36.83
N ASP A 130 7.93 -4.78 37.83
CA ASP A 130 8.53 -6.11 37.79
C ASP A 130 7.62 -7.06 36.99
N LEU A 131 8.10 -7.50 35.82
CA LEU A 131 7.37 -8.41 34.96
C LEU A 131 7.53 -9.83 35.49
N LYS A 132 6.63 -10.23 36.39
CA LYS A 132 6.63 -11.55 37.07
C LYS A 132 6.62 -12.78 36.15
N PHE A 133 6.42 -12.61 34.84
CA PHE A 133 6.16 -13.71 33.90
C PHE A 133 7.43 -14.36 33.34
N LEU A 134 8.56 -13.66 33.31
CA LEU A 134 9.84 -14.17 32.82
C LEU A 134 10.94 -13.65 33.75
N SER A 135 11.23 -14.42 34.81
CA SER A 135 12.42 -14.32 35.67
C SER A 135 13.11 -12.94 35.72
N SER A 136 12.64 -12.04 36.59
CA SER A 136 13.32 -10.82 37.06
C SER A 136 13.68 -9.74 36.02
N PHE A 137 12.94 -9.61 34.92
CA PHE A 137 13.03 -8.40 34.10
C PHE A 137 12.19 -7.27 34.73
N THR A 138 12.86 -6.33 35.40
CA THR A 138 12.25 -5.06 35.81
C THR A 138 12.24 -4.10 34.62
N LEU A 139 11.04 -3.74 34.16
CA LEU A 139 10.87 -2.73 33.12
C LEU A 139 10.66 -1.36 33.79
N CYS A 140 11.71 -0.55 33.76
CA CYS A 140 11.67 0.83 34.23
C CYS A 140 11.22 1.75 33.12
N TYR A 141 10.09 2.41 33.33
CA TYR A 141 9.60 3.46 32.46
C TYR A 141 9.95 4.82 33.06
N HIS A 142 10.60 5.65 32.25
CA HIS A 142 10.97 7.00 32.61
C HIS A 142 10.36 7.97 31.58
N LYS A 143 9.69 9.02 32.07
CA LYS A 143 9.06 10.09 31.27
C LYS A 143 8.07 9.64 30.18
N ILE A 144 7.34 8.54 30.35
CA ILE A 144 6.25 8.21 29.41
C ILE A 144 5.18 9.30 29.51
N THR A 145 4.80 9.88 28.37
CA THR A 145 3.72 10.87 28.33
C THR A 145 2.45 10.22 27.77
N ASN A 146 1.52 9.86 28.66
CA ASN A 146 0.18 9.43 28.29
C ASN A 146 -0.69 10.68 28.11
N ILE A 147 -1.35 10.78 26.96
CA ILE A 147 -2.31 11.84 26.68
C ILE A 147 -3.68 11.19 26.73
N VAL A 148 -4.53 11.61 27.66
CA VAL A 148 -5.91 11.14 27.76
C VAL A 148 -6.82 12.29 27.33
N ALA A 149 -7.47 12.14 26.18
CA ALA A 149 -8.47 13.10 25.72
C ALA A 149 -9.88 12.57 26.01
N ARG A 150 -10.69 13.34 26.75
CA ARG A 150 -12.11 13.05 26.98
C ARG A 150 -12.96 13.98 26.15
N ILE A 151 -13.89 13.41 25.39
CA ILE A 151 -14.82 14.15 24.54
C ILE A 151 -16.24 13.87 25.03
N GLY A 152 -17.00 14.92 25.36
CA GLY A 152 -18.40 14.83 25.80
C GLY A 152 -19.20 16.09 25.42
N PRO A 153 -20.52 16.14 25.66
CA PRO A 153 -21.31 17.34 25.41
C PRO A 153 -21.07 18.42 26.48
N ALA A 154 -21.34 19.67 26.13
CA ALA A 154 -21.21 20.81 27.04
C ALA A 154 -22.26 20.80 28.16
N THR A 155 -23.46 20.29 27.89
CA THR A 155 -24.59 20.23 28.85
C THR A 155 -25.28 18.88 28.81
N GLY A 156 -25.46 18.28 29.99
CA GLY A 156 -26.18 17.02 30.20
C GLY A 156 -25.28 15.81 30.47
N PRO A 157 -25.76 14.80 31.19
CA PRO A 157 -25.01 13.56 31.40
C PRO A 157 -25.02 12.71 30.13
N THR A 158 -23.85 12.22 29.71
CA THR A 158 -23.74 11.17 28.68
C THR A 158 -23.09 9.93 29.23
N ASN A 159 -23.70 8.79 28.95
CA ASN A 159 -23.14 7.46 29.26
C ASN A 159 -22.03 7.04 28.28
N ASN A 160 -21.69 7.91 27.33
CA ASN A 160 -20.73 7.64 26.27
C ASN A 160 -19.61 8.67 26.35
N ALA A 161 -18.39 8.20 26.56
CA ALA A 161 -17.16 8.97 26.44
C ALA A 161 -16.19 8.15 25.58
N ILE A 162 -15.52 8.80 24.64
CA ILE A 162 -14.46 8.18 23.86
C ILE A 162 -13.15 8.53 24.56
N LEU A 163 -12.37 7.51 24.94
CA LEU A 163 -11.03 7.62 25.49
C LEU A 163 -10.04 7.22 24.41
N VAL A 164 -9.16 8.15 24.05
CA VAL A 164 -8.07 7.96 23.09
C VAL A 164 -6.76 8.14 23.83
#